data_AF-A0A453SZG6-F1
#
_entry.id   AF-A0A453SZG6-F1
#
_cell.length_a   1.000
_cell.length_b   1.000
_cell.length_c   1.000
_cell.angle_alpha   90.00
_cell.angle_beta   90.00
_cell.angle_gamma   90.00
#
_symmetry.space_group_name_H-M   'P 1'
#
loop_
_entity.id
_entity.type
_entity.pdbx_description
1 polymer ?
#
loop_
_entity_poly.entity_id
_entity_poly.type
_entity_poly.pdbx_seq_one_letter_code
_entity_poly.pdbx_strand_id
1 'polypeptide(L)'
;MTLLIWKDPKLGNWWLSYGDAGASQLVGYWPAELFTHLSGHASMVEWGGEVVNTRPDGAHTATQMGSGRFAAEGFGRASYFRNLETVDAGNSLAPVSLDAVQTLAEDGGCYDIKKAYDERDGWGTHFYYGGPGHNPACP
;
A
#
# COMPACT_ATOMS: atom_id res chain seq x y z
N MET A 1 6.74 -12.15 -2.34
CA MET A 1 5.80 -11.95 -1.23
C MET A 1 4.67 -11.07 -1.70
N THR A 2 3.44 -11.53 -1.54
CA THR A 2 2.23 -10.85 -2.03
C THR A 2 1.22 -10.69 -0.89
N LEU A 3 0.57 -9.53 -0.83
CA LEU A 3 -0.64 -9.30 -0.04
C LEU A 3 -1.82 -9.26 -1.01
N LEU A 4 -2.84 -10.09 -0.77
CA LEU A 4 -4.04 -10.13 -1.58
C LEU A 4 -5.27 -9.99 -0.68
N ILE A 5 -6.03 -8.93 -0.92
CA ILE A 5 -7.36 -8.74 -0.34
C ILE A 5 -8.38 -8.87 -1.45
N TRP A 6 -9.38 -9.74 -1.26
CA TRP A 6 -10.43 -9.94 -2.26
C TRP A 6 -11.76 -10.26 -1.60
N LYS A 7 -12.83 -9.99 -2.33
CA LYS A 7 -14.19 -10.34 -1.94
C LYS A 7 -14.60 -11.61 -2.67
N ASP A 8 -15.03 -12.62 -1.93
CA ASP A 8 -15.59 -13.86 -2.47
C ASP A 8 -16.85 -13.54 -3.29
N PRO A 9 -16.91 -13.85 -4.59
CA PRO A 9 -18.06 -13.53 -5.43
C PRO A 9 -19.30 -14.36 -5.10
N LYS A 10 -19.16 -15.49 -4.40
CA LYS A 10 -20.27 -16.38 -4.03
C LYS A 10 -20.90 -15.99 -2.70
N LEU A 11 -20.07 -15.79 -1.69
CA LEU A 11 -20.52 -15.53 -0.32
C LEU A 11 -20.47 -14.05 0.08
N GLY A 12 -19.74 -13.22 -0.68
CA GLY A 12 -19.56 -11.80 -0.39
C GLY A 12 -18.58 -11.49 0.74
N ASN A 13 -18.00 -12.51 1.36
CA ASN A 13 -17.02 -12.38 2.45
C ASN A 13 -15.68 -11.85 1.91
N TRP A 14 -14.97 -11.07 2.72
CA TRP A 14 -13.65 -10.58 2.39
C TRP A 14 -12.57 -11.46 3.00
N TRP A 15 -11.51 -11.69 2.24
CA TRP A 15 -10.36 -12.49 2.62
C TRP A 15 -9.08 -11.69 2.47
N LEU A 16 -8.13 -11.93 3.37
CA LEU A 16 -6.74 -11.49 3.26
C LEU A 16 -5.85 -12.72 3.21
N SER A 17 -5.01 -12.79 2.19
CA SER A 17 -3.92 -13.76 2.12
C SER A 17 -2.56 -13.07 2.02
N TYR A 18 -1.55 -13.77 2.52
CA TYR A 18 -0.17 -13.34 2.53
C TYR A 18 0.74 -14.51 2.16
N GLY A 19 1.68 -14.30 1.24
CA GLY A 19 2.66 -15.32 0.86
C GLY A 19 3.08 -15.24 -0.60
N ASP A 20 3.91 -16.17 -1.01
CA ASP A 20 4.29 -16.36 -2.41
C ASP A 20 3.27 -17.22 -3.17
N ALA A 21 3.30 -17.15 -4.50
CA ALA A 21 2.46 -17.97 -5.36
C ALA A 21 2.68 -19.46 -5.06
N GLY A 22 1.60 -20.16 -4.68
CA GLY A 22 1.64 -21.59 -4.31
C GLY A 22 1.89 -21.88 -2.83
N ALA A 23 2.18 -20.86 -2.01
CA ALA A 23 2.38 -20.97 -0.57
C ALA A 23 1.69 -19.85 0.22
N SER A 24 0.62 -19.26 -0.34
CA SER A 24 -0.13 -18.21 0.33
C SER A 24 -0.95 -18.76 1.50
N GLN A 25 -0.89 -18.05 2.63
CA GLN A 25 -1.66 -18.35 3.82
C GLN A 25 -2.83 -17.39 3.94
N LEU A 26 -4.00 -17.89 4.32
CA LEU A 26 -5.11 -17.04 4.76
C LEU A 26 -4.78 -16.45 6.14
N VAL A 27 -4.75 -15.13 6.21
CA VAL A 27 -4.39 -14.39 7.43
C VAL A 27 -5.61 -13.65 7.99
N GLY A 28 -6.52 -13.20 7.15
CA GLY A 28 -7.71 -12.45 7.56
C GLY A 28 -8.98 -12.90 6.88
N TYR A 29 -10.09 -12.74 7.59
CA TYR A 29 -11.44 -13.06 7.16
C TYR A 29 -12.41 -12.05 7.77
N TRP A 30 -13.29 -11.51 6.92
CA TRP A 30 -14.36 -10.60 7.34
C TRP A 30 -15.68 -11.01 6.69
N PRO A 31 -16.70 -11.39 7.48
CA PRO A 31 -18.03 -11.67 6.97
C PRO A 31 -18.62 -10.48 6.21
N ALA A 32 -19.42 -10.76 5.17
CA ALA A 32 -20.07 -9.74 4.34
C ALA A 32 -20.92 -8.76 5.17
N GLU A 33 -21.52 -9.23 6.26
CA GLU A 33 -22.41 -8.47 7.13
C GLU A 33 -21.72 -7.35 7.90
N LEU A 34 -20.38 -7.38 7.99
CA LEU A 34 -19.60 -6.30 8.63
C LEU A 34 -19.56 -5.03 7.78
N PHE A 35 -19.83 -5.14 6.47
CA PHE A 35 -19.61 -4.04 5.54
C PHE A 35 -20.91 -3.50 4.97
N THR A 36 -21.10 -2.20 5.11
CA THR A 36 -22.16 -1.44 4.43
C THR A 36 -21.65 -0.89 3.10
N HIS A 37 -20.59 -0.07 3.15
CA HIS A 37 -20.03 0.60 1.97
C HIS A 37 -19.21 -0.33 1.06
N LEU A 38 -18.64 -1.41 1.61
CA LEU A 38 -17.90 -2.44 0.85
C LEU A 38 -18.75 -3.69 0.56
N SER A 39 -20.08 -3.61 0.76
CA SER A 39 -21.01 -4.72 0.52
C SER A 39 -21.12 -5.10 -0.96
N GLY A 40 -20.93 -4.14 -1.86
CA GLY A 40 -20.92 -4.34 -3.32
C GLY A 40 -19.50 -4.58 -3.83
N HIS A 41 -18.74 -3.49 -3.94
CA HIS A 41 -17.36 -3.44 -4.40
C HIS A 41 -16.66 -2.22 -3.79
N ALA A 42 -15.34 -2.17 -3.87
CA ALA A 42 -14.59 -0.96 -3.54
C ALA A 42 -14.65 0.03 -4.73
N SER A 43 -14.91 1.31 -4.46
CA SER A 43 -14.79 2.38 -5.46
C SER A 43 -13.40 3.04 -5.46
N MET A 44 -12.59 2.75 -4.45
CA MET A 44 -11.24 3.27 -4.25
C MET A 44 -10.39 2.20 -3.58
N VAL A 45 -9.14 2.08 -4.01
CA VAL A 45 -8.14 1.20 -3.39
C VAL A 45 -6.91 2.06 -3.10
N GLU A 46 -6.42 1.97 -1.88
CA GLU A 46 -5.25 2.71 -1.41
C GLU A 46 -4.16 1.73 -0.98
N TRP A 47 -2.92 2.08 -1.28
CA TRP A 47 -1.72 1.38 -0.83
C TRP A 47 -0.80 2.41 -0.20
N GLY A 48 -0.15 2.05 0.90
CA GLY A 48 0.78 2.96 1.55
C GLY A 48 1.05 2.56 2.99
N GLY A 49 1.32 3.58 3.80
CA GLY A 49 1.49 3.47 5.24
C GLY A 49 0.92 4.71 5.93
N GLU A 50 0.60 4.56 7.20
CA GLU A 50 0.06 5.63 8.04
C GLU A 50 0.92 5.75 9.29
N VAL A 51 1.22 6.98 9.68
CA VAL A 51 1.89 7.27 10.94
C VAL A 51 1.04 8.30 11.68
N VAL A 52 0.59 7.93 12.88
CA VAL A 52 -0.11 8.85 13.77
C VAL A 52 0.91 9.55 14.65
N ASN A 53 0.87 10.89 14.65
CA ASN A 53 1.77 11.71 15.46
C ASN A 53 0.99 12.81 16.19
N THR A 54 0.88 12.70 17.52
CA THR A 54 0.18 13.67 18.38
C THR A 54 1.07 14.81 18.84
N ARG A 55 2.37 14.80 18.49
CA ARG A 55 3.39 15.83 18.85
C ARG A 55 3.40 16.23 20.34
N PRO A 56 3.48 15.28 21.28
CA PRO A 56 3.41 15.61 22.71
C PRO A 56 4.53 16.55 23.17
N ASP A 57 5.72 16.45 22.56
CA ASP A 57 6.90 17.27 22.88
C ASP A 57 7.09 18.43 21.90
N GLY A 58 6.08 18.74 21.06
CA GLY A 58 6.14 19.79 20.03
C GLY A 58 6.99 19.44 18.80
N ALA A 59 7.66 18.30 18.78
CA ALA A 59 8.45 17.76 17.67
C ALA A 59 7.68 16.71 16.87
N HIS A 60 8.08 16.49 15.61
CA HIS A 60 7.59 15.36 14.85
C HIS A 60 8.08 14.01 15.42
N THR A 61 7.29 12.95 15.29
CA THR A 61 7.69 11.61 15.72
C THR A 61 8.92 11.12 14.97
N ALA A 62 9.80 10.42 15.67
CA ALA A 62 10.93 9.69 15.10
C ALA A 62 10.53 8.31 14.53
N THR A 63 9.23 7.99 14.49
CA THR A 63 8.72 6.76 13.86
C THR A 63 9.08 6.74 12.39
N GLN A 64 9.85 5.74 11.99
CA GLN A 64 10.22 5.55 10.59
C GLN A 64 9.07 4.91 9.82
N MET A 65 8.79 5.41 8.61
CA MET A 65 7.89 4.74 7.66
C MET A 65 8.72 3.84 6.75
N GLY A 66 8.32 2.57 6.64
CA GLY A 66 9.05 1.58 5.86
C GLY A 66 10.48 1.39 6.39
N SER A 67 11.48 1.60 5.52
CA SER A 67 12.89 1.52 5.88
C SER A 67 13.45 2.78 6.54
N GLY A 68 12.64 3.83 6.71
CA GLY A 68 13.07 5.14 7.21
C GLY A 68 13.83 5.98 6.18
N ARG A 69 13.97 5.49 4.95
CA ARG A 69 14.60 6.18 3.82
C ARG A 69 13.54 6.82 2.93
N PHE A 70 13.87 7.97 2.33
CA PHE A 70 12.97 8.63 1.38
C PHE A 70 12.89 7.85 0.06
N ALA A 71 11.74 7.95 -0.60
CA ALA A 71 11.37 7.28 -1.84
C ALA A 71 12.36 7.53 -2.98
N ALA A 72 13.00 8.70 -3.01
CA ALA A 72 14.04 9.04 -3.99
C ALA A 72 15.27 8.11 -3.93
N GLU A 73 15.52 7.44 -2.79
CA GLU A 73 16.64 6.51 -2.64
C GLU A 73 16.45 5.20 -3.40
N GLY A 74 15.22 4.87 -3.81
CA GLY A 74 14.91 3.78 -4.74
C GLY A 74 15.21 2.37 -4.24
N PHE A 75 15.34 1.43 -5.18
CA PHE A 75 15.48 0.00 -4.89
C PHE A 75 16.70 -0.31 -4.02
N GLY A 76 16.52 -1.23 -3.07
CA GLY A 76 17.55 -1.64 -2.11
C GLY A 76 17.76 -0.67 -0.96
N ARG A 77 17.07 0.49 -0.94
CA ARG A 77 17.16 1.49 0.12
C ARG A 77 15.80 1.91 0.66
N ALA A 78 14.91 2.38 -0.21
CA ALA A 78 13.55 2.75 0.13
C ALA A 78 12.62 1.53 0.18
N SER A 79 11.58 1.61 1.00
CA SER A 79 10.49 0.63 0.97
C SER A 79 9.64 0.82 -0.29
N TYR A 80 8.99 -0.26 -0.74
CA TYR A 80 8.18 -0.23 -1.96
C TYR A 80 6.99 -1.19 -1.89
N PHE A 81 5.98 -0.88 -2.69
CA PHE A 81 5.02 -1.86 -3.21
C PHE A 81 5.22 -1.93 -4.72
N ARG A 82 5.19 -3.14 -5.28
CA ARG A 82 5.34 -3.39 -6.72
C ARG A 82 4.30 -4.37 -7.20
N ASN A 83 4.13 -4.46 -8.51
CA ASN A 83 3.12 -5.29 -9.15
C ASN A 83 1.71 -4.94 -8.63
N LEU A 84 1.36 -3.65 -8.65
CA LEU A 84 0.03 -3.24 -8.19
C LEU A 84 -1.06 -3.78 -9.10
N GLU A 85 -1.98 -4.53 -8.50
CA GLU A 85 -3.12 -5.17 -9.14
C GLU A 85 -4.37 -4.99 -8.28
N THR A 86 -5.54 -5.00 -8.93
CA THR A 86 -6.85 -5.02 -8.28
C THR A 86 -7.61 -6.27 -8.70
N VAL A 87 -8.49 -6.78 -7.84
CA VAL A 87 -9.41 -7.87 -8.22
C VAL A 87 -10.64 -7.28 -8.91
N ASP A 88 -10.89 -7.69 -10.14
CA ASP A 88 -12.00 -7.21 -10.96
C ASP A 88 -13.33 -7.94 -10.67
N ALA A 89 -14.39 -7.54 -11.37
CA ALA A 89 -15.72 -8.15 -11.25
C ALA A 89 -15.77 -9.62 -11.69
N GLY A 90 -14.81 -10.08 -12.50
CA GLY A 90 -14.61 -11.48 -12.88
C GLY A 90 -13.80 -12.28 -11.85
N ASN A 91 -13.48 -11.68 -10.69
CA ASN A 91 -12.62 -12.25 -9.66
C ASN A 91 -11.22 -12.63 -10.19
N SER A 92 -10.68 -11.79 -11.08
CA SER A 92 -9.35 -11.92 -11.68
C SER A 92 -8.47 -10.73 -11.31
N LEU A 93 -7.16 -10.96 -11.23
CA LEU A 93 -6.19 -9.88 -11.01
C LEU A 93 -6.04 -9.05 -12.28
N ALA A 94 -6.19 -7.74 -12.13
CA ALA A 94 -6.05 -6.75 -13.19
C ALA A 94 -4.93 -5.76 -12.81
N PRO A 95 -3.89 -5.58 -13.66
CA PRO A 95 -2.85 -4.59 -13.44
C PRO A 95 -3.39 -3.17 -13.36
N VAL A 96 -2.87 -2.40 -12.42
CA VAL A 96 -3.21 -0.97 -12.28
C VAL A 96 -2.32 -0.15 -13.21
N SER A 97 -2.90 0.74 -14.01
CA SER A 97 -2.11 1.66 -14.84
C SER A 97 -1.48 2.78 -14.01
N LEU A 98 -0.27 3.23 -14.39
CA LEU A 98 0.42 4.31 -13.67
C LEU A 98 -0.40 5.62 -13.62
N ASP A 99 -1.17 5.89 -14.67
CA ASP A 99 -2.02 7.09 -14.79
C ASP A 99 -3.22 7.06 -13.85
N ALA A 100 -3.71 5.87 -13.50
CA ALA A 100 -4.79 5.70 -12.53
C ALA A 100 -4.33 5.90 -11.08
N VAL A 101 -3.02 5.81 -10.81
CA VAL A 101 -2.46 5.97 -9.46
C VAL A 101 -2.25 7.44 -9.14
N GLN A 102 -2.80 7.89 -8.01
CA GLN A 102 -2.47 9.18 -7.41
C GLN A 102 -1.59 8.96 -6.17
N THR A 103 -0.73 9.93 -5.87
CA THR A 103 0.17 9.88 -4.72
C THR A 103 -0.17 10.99 -3.75
N LEU A 104 -0.25 10.67 -2.46
CA LEU A 104 -0.50 11.62 -1.38
C LEU A 104 0.55 11.42 -0.27
N ALA A 105 1.16 12.53 0.16
CA ALA A 105 1.97 12.61 1.36
C ALA A 105 1.61 13.93 2.05
N GLU A 106 1.20 13.86 3.32
CA GLU A 106 0.76 15.05 4.07
C GLU A 106 1.92 16.03 4.30
N ASP A 107 3.10 15.50 4.63
CA ASP A 107 4.32 16.27 4.81
C ASP A 107 5.52 15.55 4.16
N GLY A 108 5.88 16.01 2.96
CA GLY A 108 6.99 15.50 2.17
C GLY A 108 8.37 15.64 2.83
N GLY A 109 8.51 16.50 3.83
CA GLY A 109 9.74 16.63 4.62
C GLY A 109 9.90 15.51 5.65
N CYS A 110 8.80 14.89 6.09
CA CYS A 110 8.79 13.81 7.08
C CYS A 110 8.79 12.44 6.41
N TYR A 111 7.91 12.28 5.41
CA TYR A 111 7.70 11.08 4.62
C TYR A 111 7.33 11.44 3.19
N ASP A 112 7.86 10.73 2.20
CA ASP A 112 7.54 10.95 0.81
C ASP A 112 7.12 9.64 0.10
N ILE A 113 6.56 9.81 -1.10
CA ILE A 113 6.11 8.74 -1.96
C ILE A 113 6.42 9.10 -3.41
N LYS A 114 6.85 8.11 -4.19
CA LYS A 114 7.17 8.26 -5.61
C LYS A 114 6.69 7.06 -6.41
N LYS A 115 5.67 7.27 -7.25
CA LYS A 115 5.19 6.26 -8.21
C LYS A 115 6.13 6.14 -9.41
N ALA A 116 6.22 4.94 -9.96
CA ALA A 116 7.01 4.61 -11.14
C ALA A 116 6.43 3.37 -11.85
N TYR A 117 6.93 3.11 -13.05
CA TYR A 117 6.54 1.97 -13.87
C TYR A 117 7.77 1.34 -14.51
N ASP A 118 7.90 0.02 -14.42
CA ASP A 118 8.97 -0.72 -15.11
C ASP A 118 8.51 -2.13 -15.52
N GLU A 119 8.47 -2.39 -16.83
CA GLU A 119 8.16 -3.72 -17.40
C GLU A 119 9.36 -4.66 -17.42
N ARG A 120 10.59 -4.14 -17.55
CA ARG A 120 11.77 -4.93 -17.89
C ARG A 120 12.17 -5.89 -16.79
N ASP A 121 11.99 -5.46 -15.55
CA ASP A 121 12.35 -6.24 -14.35
C ASP A 121 11.12 -6.84 -13.64
N GLY A 122 9.96 -6.84 -14.31
CA GLY A 122 8.72 -7.39 -13.77
C GLY A 122 8.16 -6.62 -12.58
N TRP A 123 8.46 -5.32 -12.44
CA TRP A 123 7.95 -4.48 -11.36
C TRP A 123 6.54 -3.94 -11.62
N GLY A 124 6.18 -3.77 -12.90
CA GLY A 124 4.94 -3.13 -13.31
C GLY A 124 4.78 -1.75 -12.69
N THR A 125 3.53 -1.35 -12.45
CA THR A 125 3.22 -0.16 -11.65
C THR A 125 3.61 -0.40 -10.19
N HIS A 126 4.40 0.52 -9.66
CA HIS A 126 4.95 0.43 -8.31
C HIS A 126 5.14 1.81 -7.71
N PHE A 127 5.44 1.87 -6.42
CA PHE A 127 5.89 3.09 -5.78
C PHE A 127 6.91 2.79 -4.69
N TYR A 128 7.81 3.75 -4.50
CA TYR A 128 8.65 3.82 -3.31
C TYR A 128 8.03 4.77 -2.30
N TYR A 129 8.22 4.47 -1.03
CA TYR A 129 7.72 5.30 0.06
C TYR A 129 8.64 5.18 1.28
N GLY A 130 8.57 6.19 2.14
CA GLY A 130 9.22 6.12 3.45
C GLY A 130 9.66 7.48 3.94
N GLY A 131 10.46 7.47 4.99
CA GLY A 131 11.04 8.66 5.58
C GLY A 131 11.31 8.47 7.07
N PRO A 132 12.23 9.26 7.64
CA PRO A 132 12.68 9.07 9.01
C PRO A 132 11.68 9.57 10.05
N GLY A 133 10.65 10.32 9.63
CA GLY A 133 9.70 10.96 10.54
C GLY A 133 10.25 12.23 11.17
N HIS A 134 11.41 12.20 11.83
CA HIS A 134 12.02 13.37 12.44
C HIS A 134 13.38 13.66 11.81
N ASN A 135 13.56 14.86 11.24
CA ASN A 135 14.80 15.30 10.60
C ASN A 135 14.82 16.84 10.44
N PRO A 136 15.92 17.49 10.00
CA PRO A 136 15.95 18.96 9.86
C PRO A 136 14.88 19.59 8.95
N ALA A 137 14.34 18.84 7.97
CA ALA A 137 13.23 19.26 7.13
C ALA A 137 11.84 18.88 7.71
N CYS A 138 11.81 18.12 8.80
CA CYS A 138 10.63 17.75 9.56
C CYS A 138 10.93 17.75 11.07
N PRO A 139 10.91 18.94 11.71
CA PRO A 139 11.21 19.09 13.12
C PRO A 139 10.09 18.58 14.02
#